data_AF-A0A2V5M0N6-F1
#
_entry.id   AF-A0A2V5M0N6-F1
#
_cell.length_a   1.000
_cell.length_b   1.000
_cell.length_c   1.000
_cell.angle_alpha   90.00
_cell.angle_beta   90.00
_cell.angle_gamma   90.00
#
_symmetry.space_group_name_H-M   'P 1'
#
loop_
_entity.id
_entity.type
_entity.pdbx_description
1 polymer ?
#
loop_
_entity_poly.entity_id
_entity_poly.type
_entity_poly.pdbx_seq_one_letter_code
_entity_poly.pdbx_strand_id
1 'polypeptide(L)'
;SGLLRAVLPEIEPMKGCEQPPQFHPEGDVFQHTRLMLELLPENVSVPLVFSVILHDVAKPVTARVDPDGRIRFNDHDRVGAEMSEQIMERLRFSRTEIDATVEMVRQHMVFKDVPRMRVAKLKRFMARPTFEQELELHRVDCASSHAMLDNYEFLQRKKEEFANEPIIPPPLLTGNDLIALGMKPGPKFGEILEAVETRQLEGTLKTHEQALEWVKREYGR
;
A
#
# COMPACT_ATOMS: atom_id res chain seq x y z
N SER A 1 -16.68 12.64 27.97
CA SER A 1 -17.88 12.00 27.40
C SER A 1 -17.87 10.47 27.47
N GLY A 2 -16.71 9.77 27.48
CA GLY A 2 -16.66 8.29 27.59
C GLY A 2 -17.04 7.53 26.32
N LEU A 3 -17.53 8.24 25.30
CA LEU A 3 -18.09 7.67 24.07
C LEU A 3 -17.09 6.82 23.27
N LEU A 4 -15.80 7.19 23.26
CA LEU A 4 -14.77 6.44 22.55
C LEU A 4 -14.74 4.97 22.98
N ARG A 5 -14.82 4.71 24.30
CA ARG A 5 -14.82 3.36 24.87
C ARG A 5 -16.05 2.53 24.48
N ALA A 6 -17.14 3.20 24.13
CA ALA A 6 -18.38 2.52 23.72
C ALA A 6 -18.42 2.22 22.22
N VAL A 7 -17.79 3.05 21.38
CA VAL A 7 -17.90 2.97 19.91
C VAL A 7 -16.65 2.36 19.28
N LEU A 8 -15.48 2.84 19.68
CA LEU A 8 -14.15 2.47 19.17
C LEU A 8 -13.18 2.20 20.34
N PRO A 9 -13.45 1.18 21.17
CA PRO A 9 -12.60 0.85 22.32
C PRO A 9 -11.15 0.56 21.93
N GLU A 10 -10.90 0.09 20.71
CA GLU A 10 -9.58 -0.24 20.17
C GLU A 10 -8.65 0.98 20.03
N ILE A 11 -9.22 2.20 20.01
CA ILE A 11 -8.45 3.45 19.95
C ILE A 11 -7.98 3.89 21.34
N GLU A 12 -8.64 3.46 22.42
CA GLU A 12 -8.27 3.88 23.78
C GLU A 12 -6.82 3.49 24.14
N PRO A 13 -6.33 2.27 23.82
CA PRO A 13 -4.93 1.88 24.04
C PRO A 13 -3.89 2.69 23.26
N MET A 14 -4.28 3.46 22.23
CA MET A 14 -3.35 4.33 21.50
C MET A 14 -2.91 5.52 22.38
N LYS A 15 -3.71 5.92 23.38
CA LYS A 15 -3.36 6.97 24.33
C LYS A 15 -2.26 6.49 25.26
N GLY A 16 -1.16 7.23 25.32
CA GLY A 16 0.03 6.86 26.08
C GLY A 16 0.86 5.74 25.45
N CYS A 17 0.51 5.25 24.26
CA CYS A 17 1.39 4.37 23.49
C CYS A 17 2.51 5.23 22.89
N GLU A 18 3.62 5.37 23.61
CA GLU A 18 4.77 6.17 23.16
C GLU A 18 5.41 5.61 21.90
N GLN A 19 5.94 6.51 21.09
CA GLN A 19 6.59 6.22 19.81
C GLN A 19 8.04 6.71 19.85
N PRO A 20 8.94 6.19 18.98
CA PRO A 20 10.30 6.69 18.89
C PRO A 20 10.35 8.20 18.61
N PRO A 21 10.85 9.04 19.55
CA PRO A 21 10.74 10.50 19.45
C PRO A 21 11.46 11.11 18.25
N GLN A 22 12.47 10.41 17.70
CA GLN A 22 13.18 10.85 16.50
C GLN A 22 12.29 10.86 15.24
N PHE A 23 11.24 10.04 15.21
CA PHE A 23 10.31 9.92 14.09
C PHE A 23 8.94 10.52 14.45
N HIS A 24 8.58 10.49 15.73
CA HIS A 24 7.32 10.94 16.26
C HIS A 24 7.51 11.99 17.38
N PRO A 25 8.01 13.20 17.05
CA PRO A 25 8.20 14.26 18.04
C PRO A 25 6.87 14.80 18.62
N GLU A 26 5.75 14.54 17.95
CA GLU A 26 4.40 14.93 18.34
C GLU A 26 3.84 14.16 19.54
N GLY A 27 4.39 12.96 19.82
CA GLY A 27 4.07 12.18 21.01
C GLY A 27 3.47 10.79 20.72
N ASP A 28 2.42 10.45 21.47
CA ASP A 28 1.81 9.12 21.43
C ASP A 28 1.00 8.88 20.14
N VAL A 29 0.68 7.61 19.90
CA VAL A 29 -0.07 7.17 18.71
C VAL A 29 -1.43 7.89 18.58
N PHE A 30 -2.09 8.21 19.70
CA PHE A 30 -3.39 8.90 19.67
C PHE A 30 -3.25 10.38 19.28
N GLN A 31 -2.23 11.08 19.77
CA GLN A 31 -1.94 12.46 19.36
C GLN A 31 -1.58 12.51 17.88
N HIS A 32 -0.72 11.60 17.41
CA HIS A 32 -0.36 11.45 16.00
C HIS A 32 -1.60 11.32 15.10
N THR A 33 -2.46 10.36 15.42
CA THR A 33 -3.71 10.10 14.67
C THR A 33 -4.62 11.33 14.63
N ARG A 34 -4.71 12.09 15.73
CA ARG A 34 -5.51 13.32 15.77
C ARG A 34 -4.93 14.41 14.87
N LEU A 35 -3.62 14.59 14.87
CA LEU A 35 -2.95 15.56 14.01
C LEU A 35 -3.13 15.20 12.53
N MET A 36 -3.03 13.92 12.17
CA MET A 36 -3.33 13.47 10.81
C MET A 36 -4.75 13.84 10.37
N LEU A 37 -5.75 13.65 11.23
CA LEU A 37 -7.14 14.02 10.94
C LEU A 37 -7.31 15.52 10.70
N GLU A 38 -6.55 16.37 11.41
CA GLU A 38 -6.57 17.82 11.22
C GLU A 38 -5.95 18.26 9.88
N LEU A 39 -5.10 17.42 9.28
CA LEU A 39 -4.42 17.69 8.01
C LEU A 39 -5.14 17.11 6.78
N LEU A 40 -6.22 16.35 6.98
CA LEU A 40 -7.05 15.84 5.88
C LEU A 40 -7.82 17.01 5.21
N PRO A 41 -8.02 16.96 3.89
CA PRO A 41 -8.85 17.94 3.21
C PRO A 41 -10.32 17.83 3.64
N GLU A 42 -11.10 18.90 3.45
CA GLU A 42 -12.52 18.92 3.86
C GLU A 42 -13.35 17.84 3.17
N ASN A 43 -13.07 17.58 1.89
CA ASN A 43 -13.75 16.56 1.10
C ASN A 43 -12.86 15.32 0.98
N VAL A 44 -13.05 14.37 1.88
CA VAL A 44 -12.33 13.08 1.92
C VAL A 44 -13.30 11.91 1.89
N SER A 45 -12.82 10.79 1.36
CA SER A 45 -13.57 9.55 1.36
C SER A 45 -13.65 8.97 2.78
N VAL A 46 -14.74 8.27 3.09
CA VAL A 46 -14.87 7.51 4.35
C VAL A 46 -13.71 6.53 4.54
N PRO A 47 -13.28 5.75 3.51
CA PRO A 47 -12.16 4.85 3.68
C PRO A 47 -10.85 5.52 4.09
N LEU A 48 -10.55 6.71 3.57
CA LEU A 48 -9.33 7.46 3.93
C LEU A 48 -9.40 7.99 5.36
N VAL A 49 -10.56 8.49 5.80
CA VAL A 49 -10.74 8.90 7.20
C VAL A 49 -10.51 7.74 8.14
N PHE A 50 -11.09 6.57 7.84
CA PHE A 50 -10.92 5.38 8.67
C PHE A 50 -9.52 4.79 8.58
N SER A 51 -8.81 4.90 7.45
CA SER A 51 -7.42 4.48 7.38
C SER A 51 -6.52 5.36 8.24
N VAL A 52 -6.75 6.68 8.29
CA VAL A 52 -6.04 7.56 9.24
C VAL A 52 -6.32 7.13 10.69
N ILE A 53 -7.58 6.89 11.05
CA ILE A 53 -7.95 6.47 12.41
C ILE A 53 -7.31 5.13 12.79
N LEU A 54 -7.16 4.21 11.84
CA LEU A 54 -6.86 2.81 12.11
C LEU A 54 -5.46 2.33 11.71
N HIS A 55 -4.68 3.10 10.93
CA HIS A 55 -3.39 2.64 10.41
C HIS A 55 -2.44 2.12 11.50
N ASP A 56 -2.47 2.78 12.66
CA ASP A 56 -1.64 2.47 13.82
C ASP A 56 -2.39 1.79 14.98
N VAL A 57 -3.63 1.35 14.78
CA VAL A 57 -4.47 0.78 15.86
C VAL A 57 -3.83 -0.44 16.53
N ALA A 58 -2.93 -1.13 15.82
CA ALA A 58 -2.21 -2.29 16.31
C ALA A 58 -0.85 -1.98 16.97
N LYS A 59 -0.37 -0.73 16.95
CA LYS A 59 0.89 -0.36 17.64
C LYS A 59 0.86 -0.77 19.12
N PRO A 60 -0.21 -0.52 19.91
CA PRO A 60 -0.25 -0.92 21.33
C PRO A 60 -0.06 -2.43 21.56
N VAL A 61 -0.65 -3.29 20.71
CA VAL A 61 -0.58 -4.75 20.89
C VAL A 61 0.69 -5.37 20.30
N THR A 62 1.33 -4.67 19.36
CA THR A 62 2.61 -5.09 18.76
C THR A 62 3.82 -4.42 19.39
N ALA A 63 3.63 -3.48 20.32
CA ALA A 63 4.69 -2.76 21.02
C ALA A 63 5.68 -3.71 21.69
N ARG A 64 6.97 -3.52 21.39
CA ARG A 64 8.09 -4.20 22.04
C ARG A 64 9.19 -3.18 22.30
N VAL A 65 9.92 -3.35 23.39
CA VAL A 65 11.14 -2.58 23.68
C VAL A 65 12.32 -3.51 23.55
N ASP A 66 13.23 -3.18 22.64
CA ASP A 66 14.46 -3.93 22.43
C ASP A 66 15.44 -3.74 23.61
N PRO A 67 16.47 -4.59 23.74
CA PRO A 67 17.50 -4.45 24.79
C PRO A 67 18.26 -3.10 24.78
N ASP A 68 18.27 -2.40 23.65
CA ASP A 68 18.87 -1.06 23.50
C ASP A 68 17.90 0.09 23.87
N GLY A 69 16.71 -0.24 24.37
CA GLY A 69 15.67 0.71 24.77
C GLY A 69 14.82 1.23 23.62
N ARG A 70 14.98 0.73 22.39
CA ARG A 70 14.18 1.20 21.24
C ARG A 70 12.80 0.57 21.23
N ILE A 71 11.78 1.41 21.07
CA ILE A 71 10.40 0.99 20.86
C ILE A 71 10.24 0.49 19.42
N ARG A 72 9.60 -0.67 19.25
CA ARG A 72 9.26 -1.28 17.96
C ARG A 72 7.80 -1.70 17.90
N PHE A 73 7.28 -1.66 16.67
CA PHE A 73 5.92 -2.06 16.33
C PHE A 73 5.97 -3.01 15.12
N ASN A 74 6.68 -4.13 15.25
CA ASN A 74 6.82 -5.05 14.13
C ASN A 74 5.44 -5.64 13.77
N ASP A 75 5.15 -5.74 12.47
CA ASP A 75 3.89 -6.24 11.90
C ASP A 75 2.61 -5.47 12.27
N HIS A 76 2.71 -4.25 12.81
CA HIS A 76 1.53 -3.45 13.17
C HIS A 76 0.65 -3.10 11.96
N ASP A 77 1.22 -2.96 10.77
CA ASP A 77 0.50 -2.80 9.51
C ASP A 77 -0.38 -4.01 9.20
N ARG A 78 0.17 -5.22 9.30
CA ARG A 78 -0.57 -6.47 9.06
C ARG A 78 -1.64 -6.71 10.12
N VAL A 79 -1.28 -6.61 11.40
CA VAL A 79 -2.22 -6.81 12.52
C VAL A 79 -3.28 -5.71 12.54
N GLY A 80 -2.89 -4.47 12.23
CA GLY A 80 -3.78 -3.32 12.13
C GLY A 80 -4.81 -3.49 11.02
N ALA A 81 -4.42 -4.07 9.89
CA ALA A 81 -5.35 -4.38 8.80
C ALA A 81 -6.40 -5.44 9.22
N GLU A 82 -5.98 -6.48 9.95
CA GLU A 82 -6.88 -7.50 10.50
C GLU A 82 -7.85 -6.90 11.54
N MET A 83 -7.35 -6.04 12.42
CA MET A 83 -8.18 -5.30 13.37
C MET A 83 -9.16 -4.36 12.66
N SER A 84 -8.71 -3.66 11.61
CA SER A 84 -9.53 -2.72 10.85
C SER A 84 -10.74 -3.38 10.21
N GLU A 85 -10.55 -4.57 9.62
CA GLU A 85 -11.65 -5.35 9.05
C GLU A 85 -12.71 -5.65 10.12
N GLN A 86 -12.29 -6.20 11.27
CA GLN A 86 -13.19 -6.55 12.37
C GLN A 86 -13.93 -5.33 12.96
N ILE A 87 -13.23 -4.20 13.12
CA ILE A 87 -13.80 -2.96 13.63
C ILE A 87 -14.87 -2.45 12.67
N MET A 88 -14.56 -2.37 11.38
CA MET A 88 -15.49 -1.81 10.40
C MET A 88 -16.68 -2.74 10.10
N GLU A 89 -16.50 -4.06 10.15
CA GLU A 89 -17.59 -5.04 10.08
C GLU A 89 -18.55 -4.92 11.27
N ARG A 90 -18.00 -4.71 12.49
CA ARG A 90 -18.79 -4.45 13.70
C ARG A 90 -19.59 -3.16 13.57
N LEU A 91 -19.02 -2.13 12.94
CA LEU A 91 -19.67 -0.85 12.67
C LEU A 91 -20.59 -0.86 11.43
N ARG A 92 -20.69 -1.98 10.73
CA ARG A 92 -21.59 -2.20 9.57
C ARG A 92 -21.30 -1.31 8.36
N PHE A 93 -20.02 -1.01 8.10
CA PHE A 93 -19.59 -0.38 6.84
C PHE A 93 -19.84 -1.31 5.64
N SER A 94 -19.89 -0.75 4.43
CA SER A 94 -19.99 -1.54 3.21
C SER A 94 -18.71 -2.33 2.95
N ARG A 95 -18.81 -3.46 2.23
CA ARG A 95 -17.63 -4.27 1.88
C ARG A 95 -16.60 -3.47 1.10
N THR A 96 -17.04 -2.60 0.18
CA THR A 96 -16.17 -1.71 -0.59
C THR A 96 -15.37 -0.77 0.30
N GLU A 97 -16.00 -0.18 1.33
CA GLU A 97 -15.30 0.70 2.27
C GLU A 97 -14.31 -0.07 3.14
N ILE A 98 -14.72 -1.24 3.64
CA ILE A 98 -13.87 -2.13 4.43
C ILE A 98 -12.63 -2.53 3.64
N ASP A 99 -12.79 -3.06 2.43
CA ASP A 99 -11.68 -3.53 1.60
C ASP A 99 -10.69 -2.39 1.28
N ALA A 100 -11.21 -1.19 0.98
CA ALA A 100 -10.37 -0.03 0.71
C ALA A 100 -9.59 0.43 1.95
N THR A 101 -10.22 0.52 3.13
CA THR A 101 -9.53 0.88 4.36
C THR A 101 -8.50 -0.17 4.77
N VAL A 102 -8.86 -1.46 4.69
CA VAL A 102 -7.97 -2.56 5.05
C VAL A 102 -6.74 -2.58 4.16
N GLU A 103 -6.88 -2.36 2.84
CA GLU A 103 -5.72 -2.25 1.94
C GLU A 103 -4.85 -1.05 2.31
N MET A 104 -5.43 0.14 2.54
CA MET A 104 -4.66 1.31 2.95
C MET A 104 -3.86 1.09 4.24
N VAL A 105 -4.50 0.51 5.27
CA VAL A 105 -3.83 0.18 6.54
C VAL A 105 -2.77 -0.89 6.34
N ARG A 106 -3.02 -1.92 5.53
CA ARG A 106 -2.05 -2.98 5.26
C ARG A 106 -0.79 -2.48 4.56
N GLN A 107 -0.93 -1.45 3.73
CA GLN A 107 0.11 -1.02 2.80
C GLN A 107 0.86 0.24 3.25
N HIS A 108 0.42 0.91 4.32
CA HIS A 108 0.97 2.22 4.69
C HIS A 108 2.49 2.20 4.93
N MET A 109 3.04 1.11 5.46
CA MET A 109 4.50 0.97 5.67
C MET A 109 5.30 0.69 4.40
N VAL A 110 4.66 0.32 3.29
CA VAL A 110 5.33 -0.01 2.01
C VAL A 110 5.95 1.24 1.37
N PHE A 111 5.41 2.44 1.67
CA PHE A 111 5.88 3.71 1.14
C PHE A 111 7.37 3.97 1.42
N LYS A 112 7.92 3.46 2.53
CA LYS A 112 9.35 3.62 2.86
C LYS A 112 10.30 2.98 1.84
N ASP A 113 9.81 2.00 1.07
CA ASP A 113 10.60 1.20 0.14
C ASP A 113 10.38 1.58 -1.33
N VAL A 114 9.51 2.55 -1.63
CA VAL A 114 9.17 2.92 -3.03
C VAL A 114 10.39 3.34 -3.87
N PRO A 115 11.42 4.06 -3.36
CA PRO A 115 12.58 4.41 -4.17
C PRO A 115 13.44 3.19 -4.56
N ARG A 116 13.26 2.06 -3.87
CA ARG A 116 14.01 0.81 -4.09
C ARG A 116 13.25 -0.18 -4.98
N MET A 117 12.00 0.12 -5.33
CA MET A 117 11.20 -0.78 -6.17
C MET A 117 11.73 -0.80 -7.60
N ARG A 118 11.78 -2.00 -8.20
CA ARG A 118 11.93 -2.13 -9.65
C ARG A 118 10.75 -1.46 -10.35
N VAL A 119 10.98 -0.95 -11.56
CA VAL A 119 9.97 -0.21 -12.34
C VAL A 119 8.65 -0.98 -12.46
N ALA A 120 8.68 -2.29 -12.74
CA ALA A 120 7.47 -3.10 -12.81
C ALA A 120 6.70 -3.15 -11.48
N LYS A 121 7.40 -3.34 -10.35
CA LYS A 121 6.77 -3.34 -9.02
C LYS A 121 6.19 -1.97 -8.70
N LEU A 122 6.92 -0.90 -9.00
CA LEU A 122 6.47 0.47 -8.78
C LEU A 122 5.22 0.80 -9.62
N LYS A 123 5.21 0.45 -10.90
CA LYS A 123 4.02 0.64 -11.77
C LYS A 123 2.81 -0.12 -11.24
N ARG A 124 2.96 -1.38 -10.83
CA ARG A 124 1.87 -2.17 -10.22
C ARG A 124 1.37 -1.55 -8.91
N PHE A 125 2.28 -1.06 -8.07
CA PHE A 125 1.94 -0.36 -6.83
C PHE A 125 1.12 0.92 -7.10
N MET A 126 1.57 1.75 -8.06
CA MET A 126 0.88 2.98 -8.46
C MET A 126 -0.44 2.75 -9.20
N ALA A 127 -0.63 1.57 -9.80
CA ALA A 127 -1.85 1.21 -10.50
C ALA A 127 -2.96 0.64 -9.60
N ARG A 128 -2.72 0.50 -8.29
CA ARG A 128 -3.75 -0.01 -7.37
C ARG A 128 -4.93 0.95 -7.28
N PRO A 129 -6.18 0.45 -7.15
CA PRO A 129 -7.36 1.29 -7.04
C PRO A 129 -7.32 2.31 -5.89
N THR A 130 -6.67 1.95 -4.78
CA THR A 130 -6.54 2.77 -3.56
C THR A 130 -5.32 3.70 -3.57
N PHE A 131 -4.45 3.64 -4.58
CA PHE A 131 -3.13 4.30 -4.57
C PHE A 131 -3.20 5.80 -4.25
N GLU A 132 -4.13 6.55 -4.83
CA GLU A 132 -4.23 7.99 -4.58
C GLU A 132 -4.60 8.31 -3.12
N GLN A 133 -5.45 7.48 -2.49
CA GLN A 133 -5.81 7.63 -1.09
C GLN A 133 -4.67 7.16 -0.17
N GLU A 134 -3.96 6.10 -0.55
CA GLU A 134 -2.76 5.64 0.17
C GLU A 134 -1.65 6.71 0.13
N LEU A 135 -1.47 7.38 -1.00
CA LEU A 135 -0.50 8.46 -1.15
C LEU A 135 -0.86 9.64 -0.25
N GLU A 136 -2.13 9.98 -0.13
CA GLU A 136 -2.61 11.01 0.78
C GLU A 136 -2.46 10.60 2.25
N LEU A 137 -2.76 9.35 2.60
CA LEU A 137 -2.51 8.78 3.93
C LEU A 137 -1.02 8.92 4.30
N HIS A 138 -0.12 8.54 3.40
CA HIS A 138 1.31 8.70 3.61
C HIS A 138 1.73 10.17 3.75
N ARG A 139 1.13 11.08 2.96
CA ARG A 139 1.42 12.51 3.03
C ARG A 139 1.07 13.07 4.41
N VAL A 140 -0.12 12.78 4.94
CA VAL A 140 -0.56 13.29 6.25
C VAL A 140 0.17 12.62 7.40
N ASP A 141 0.55 11.35 7.28
CA ASP A 141 1.39 10.63 8.26
C ASP A 141 2.77 11.30 8.42
N CYS A 142 3.46 11.54 7.30
CA CYS A 142 4.73 12.26 7.34
C CYS A 142 4.55 13.70 7.83
N ALA A 143 3.54 14.44 7.35
CA ALA A 143 3.35 15.85 7.67
C ALA A 143 2.96 16.10 9.14
N SER A 144 2.34 15.13 9.81
CA SER A 144 1.98 15.21 11.24
C SER A 144 3.08 14.74 12.18
N SER A 145 4.16 14.16 11.65
CA SER A 145 5.27 13.59 12.43
C SER A 145 6.63 14.24 12.10
N HIS A 146 7.51 13.53 11.39
CA HIS A 146 8.87 13.96 11.08
C HIS A 146 9.00 14.87 9.84
N ALA A 147 7.90 15.13 9.12
CA ALA A 147 7.82 15.98 7.92
C ALA A 147 8.78 15.60 6.77
N MET A 148 9.26 14.34 6.72
CA MET A 148 10.11 13.87 5.61
C MET A 148 9.23 13.42 4.45
N LEU A 149 9.12 14.27 3.43
CA LEU A 149 8.24 14.06 2.28
C LEU A 149 8.97 13.47 1.05
N ASP A 150 10.23 13.04 1.17
CA ASP A 150 11.06 12.59 0.05
C ASP A 150 10.40 11.48 -0.79
N ASN A 151 9.74 10.53 -0.12
CA ASN A 151 9.04 9.41 -0.77
C ASN A 151 7.74 9.85 -1.46
N TYR A 152 7.00 10.78 -0.83
CA TYR A 152 5.83 11.40 -1.45
C TYR A 152 6.24 12.17 -2.72
N GLU A 153 7.26 13.02 -2.63
CA GLU A 153 7.78 13.78 -3.78
C GLU A 153 8.34 12.86 -4.87
N PHE A 154 9.00 11.75 -4.49
CA PHE A 154 9.44 10.72 -5.43
C PHE A 154 8.27 10.14 -6.23
N LEU A 155 7.17 9.79 -5.57
CA LEU A 155 5.99 9.24 -6.23
C LEU A 155 5.31 10.28 -7.13
N GLN A 156 5.27 11.56 -6.72
CA GLN A 156 4.75 12.64 -7.56
C GLN A 156 5.57 12.80 -8.84
N ARG A 157 6.90 12.81 -8.77
CA ARG A 157 7.77 12.82 -9.96
C ARG A 157 7.55 11.60 -10.85
N LYS A 158 7.33 10.42 -10.26
CA LYS A 158 7.04 9.19 -11.02
C LYS A 158 5.67 9.23 -11.71
N LYS A 159 4.68 9.88 -11.10
CA LYS A 159 3.38 10.10 -11.71
C LYS A 159 3.50 10.97 -12.96
N GLU A 160 4.31 12.02 -12.91
CA GLU A 160 4.63 12.86 -14.08
C GLU A 160 5.41 12.09 -15.15
N GLU A 161 6.43 11.32 -14.75
CA GLU A 161 7.23 10.47 -15.66
C GLU A 161 6.36 9.47 -16.41
N PHE A 162 5.36 8.89 -15.75
CA PHE A 162 4.47 7.90 -16.33
C PHE A 162 3.19 8.49 -16.96
N ALA A 163 2.99 9.81 -16.94
CA ALA A 163 1.72 10.42 -17.35
C ALA A 163 1.38 10.24 -18.85
N ASN A 164 2.39 10.07 -19.71
CA ASN A 164 2.20 10.00 -21.17
C ASN A 164 1.79 8.60 -21.66
N GLU A 165 1.83 7.59 -20.79
CA GLU A 165 1.48 6.21 -21.12
C GLU A 165 0.58 5.64 -20.03
N PRO A 166 -0.30 4.67 -20.32
CA PRO A 166 -0.98 3.94 -19.27
C PRO A 166 0.05 3.31 -18.31
N ILE A 167 -0.13 3.50 -16.99
CA ILE A 167 0.77 2.94 -15.97
C ILE A 167 0.94 1.42 -16.19
N ILE A 168 -0.17 0.73 -16.48
CA ILE A 168 -0.19 -0.65 -16.96
C ILE A 168 -0.69 -0.63 -18.41
N PRO A 169 0.21 -0.79 -19.41
CA PRO A 169 -0.18 -0.87 -20.81
C PRO A 169 -0.91 -2.21 -21.12
N PRO A 170 -1.65 -2.29 -22.24
CA PRO A 170 -2.23 -3.54 -22.70
C PRO A 170 -1.16 -4.64 -22.84
N PRO A 171 -1.46 -5.90 -22.45
CA PRO A 171 -0.45 -6.95 -22.43
C PRO A 171 0.08 -7.24 -23.84
N LEU A 172 1.40 -7.43 -23.97
CA LEU A 172 2.01 -7.80 -25.25
C LEU A 172 1.58 -9.18 -25.75
N LEU A 173 1.23 -10.10 -24.85
CA LEU A 173 0.77 -11.45 -25.19
C LEU A 173 -0.45 -11.84 -24.34
N THR A 174 -1.24 -12.73 -24.90
CA THR A 174 -2.39 -13.37 -24.27
C THR A 174 -2.20 -14.90 -24.25
N GLY A 175 -3.09 -15.61 -23.54
CA GLY A 175 -3.08 -17.07 -23.56
C GLY A 175 -3.26 -17.67 -24.97
N ASN A 176 -3.98 -16.98 -25.86
CA ASN A 176 -4.16 -17.43 -27.24
C ASN A 176 -2.85 -17.43 -28.03
N ASP A 177 -1.96 -16.48 -27.74
CA ASP A 177 -0.63 -16.43 -28.35
C ASP A 177 0.21 -17.63 -27.93
N LEU A 178 0.16 -18.00 -26.64
CA LEU A 178 0.84 -19.20 -26.14
C LEU A 178 0.30 -20.49 -26.76
N ILE A 179 -1.01 -20.57 -27.00
CA ILE A 179 -1.63 -21.71 -27.72
C ILE A 179 -1.14 -21.75 -29.17
N ALA A 180 -1.07 -20.60 -29.84
CA ALA A 180 -0.56 -20.51 -31.21
C ALA A 180 0.94 -20.89 -31.32
N LEU A 181 1.69 -20.76 -30.22
CA LEU A 181 3.06 -21.28 -30.09
C LEU A 181 3.13 -22.80 -29.88
N GLY A 182 1.99 -23.49 -29.79
CA GLY A 182 1.90 -24.94 -29.56
C GLY A 182 1.93 -25.33 -28.08
N MET A 183 1.85 -24.38 -27.15
CA MET A 183 1.82 -24.66 -25.71
C MET A 183 0.44 -25.15 -25.27
N LYS A 184 0.39 -26.12 -24.35
CA LYS A 184 -0.86 -26.60 -23.77
C LYS A 184 -1.30 -25.71 -22.60
N PRO A 185 -2.57 -25.26 -22.54
CA PRO A 185 -3.08 -24.47 -21.42
C PRO A 185 -2.87 -25.15 -20.07
N GLY A 186 -2.50 -24.36 -19.05
CA GLY A 186 -2.30 -24.83 -17.68
C GLY A 186 -1.74 -23.74 -16.76
N PRO A 187 -1.44 -24.06 -15.48
CA PRO A 187 -0.97 -23.08 -14.48
C PRO A 187 0.24 -22.26 -14.92
N LYS A 188 1.15 -22.87 -15.70
CA LYS A 188 2.34 -22.21 -16.25
C LYS A 188 2.04 -21.03 -17.19
N PHE A 189 0.84 -20.94 -17.76
CA PHE A 189 0.47 -19.79 -18.60
C PHE A 189 0.49 -18.49 -17.79
N GLY A 190 0.00 -18.51 -16.55
CA GLY A 190 0.04 -17.34 -15.67
C GLY A 190 1.48 -16.87 -15.44
N GLU A 191 2.37 -17.82 -15.09
CA GLU A 191 3.80 -17.54 -14.87
C GLU A 191 4.47 -16.91 -16.10
N ILE A 192 4.18 -17.44 -17.30
CA ILE A 192 4.77 -16.93 -18.55
C ILE A 192 4.22 -15.53 -18.86
N LEU A 193 2.90 -15.34 -18.78
CA LEU A 193 2.28 -14.05 -19.07
C LEU A 193 2.72 -12.97 -18.07
N GLU A 194 2.86 -13.32 -16.78
CA GLU A 194 3.40 -12.41 -15.76
C GLU A 194 4.88 -12.07 -16.03
N ALA A 195 5.68 -13.03 -16.50
CA ALA A 195 7.07 -12.79 -16.86
C ALA A 195 7.23 -11.89 -18.10
N VAL A 196 6.30 -11.98 -19.06
CA VAL A 196 6.20 -11.07 -20.21
C VAL A 196 5.76 -9.68 -19.76
N GLU A 197 4.69 -9.58 -18.96
CA GLU A 197 4.18 -8.31 -18.42
C GLU A 197 5.27 -7.60 -17.61
N THR A 198 6.00 -8.31 -16.75
CA THR A 198 7.11 -7.73 -15.98
C THR A 198 8.17 -7.12 -16.88
N ARG A 199 8.56 -7.82 -17.95
CA ARG A 199 9.55 -7.34 -18.92
C ARG A 199 9.03 -6.19 -19.76
N GLN A 200 7.74 -6.18 -20.08
CA GLN A 200 7.04 -5.08 -20.73
C GLN A 200 7.08 -3.82 -19.86
N LEU A 201 6.73 -3.94 -18.57
CA LEU A 201 6.75 -2.83 -17.63
C LEU A 201 8.17 -2.30 -17.37
N GLU A 202 9.19 -3.16 -17.43
CA GLU A 202 10.61 -2.80 -17.37
C GLU A 202 11.16 -2.25 -18.71
N GLY A 203 10.37 -2.25 -19.79
CA GLY A 203 10.77 -1.74 -21.11
C GLY A 203 11.74 -2.63 -21.88
N THR A 204 11.98 -3.86 -21.41
CA THR A 204 12.87 -4.86 -22.05
C THR A 204 12.18 -5.63 -23.17
N LEU A 205 10.84 -5.68 -23.17
CA LEU A 205 10.02 -6.13 -24.29
C LEU A 205 9.08 -4.99 -24.69
N LYS A 206 9.04 -4.65 -25.98
CA LYS A 206 8.26 -3.50 -26.48
C LYS A 206 7.21 -3.87 -27.53
N THR A 207 7.34 -5.04 -28.16
CA THR A 207 6.41 -5.47 -29.22
C THR A 207 5.95 -6.91 -29.00
N HIS A 208 4.82 -7.23 -29.63
CA HIS A 208 4.25 -8.59 -29.64
C HIS A 208 5.26 -9.61 -30.16
N GLU A 209 5.97 -9.29 -31.24
CA GLU A 209 6.98 -10.16 -31.85
C GLU A 209 8.16 -10.43 -30.91
N GLN A 210 8.69 -9.37 -30.26
CA GLN A 210 9.77 -9.53 -29.28
C GLN A 210 9.36 -10.44 -28.13
N ALA A 211 8.11 -10.31 -27.66
CA ALA A 211 7.59 -11.14 -26.60
C ALA A 211 7.43 -12.60 -27.04
N LEU A 212 6.92 -12.86 -28.25
CA LEU A 212 6.83 -14.21 -28.82
C LEU A 212 8.20 -14.88 -28.95
N GLU A 213 9.20 -14.17 -29.49
CA GLU A 213 10.57 -14.69 -29.62
C GLU A 213 11.18 -15.02 -28.26
N TRP A 214 10.97 -14.13 -27.29
CA TRP A 214 11.42 -14.35 -25.93
C TRP A 214 10.78 -15.61 -25.32
N VAL A 215 9.46 -15.77 -25.42
CA VAL A 215 8.76 -16.96 -24.92
C VAL A 215 9.27 -18.24 -25.58
N LYS A 216 9.44 -18.25 -26.92
CA LYS A 216 9.99 -19.41 -27.64
C LYS A 216 11.38 -19.80 -27.13
N ARG A 217 12.24 -18.81 -26.87
CA ARG A 217 13.60 -19.06 -26.40
C ARG A 217 13.64 -19.63 -24.98
N GLU A 218 12.86 -19.07 -24.06
CA GLU A 218 12.90 -19.44 -22.65
C GLU A 218 12.06 -20.69 -22.33
N TYR A 219 10.97 -20.93 -23.07
CA TYR A 219 9.97 -21.96 -22.77
C TYR A 219 9.67 -22.94 -23.91
N GLY A 220 10.31 -22.81 -25.07
CA GLY A 220 10.05 -23.64 -26.26
C GLY A 220 10.58 -25.08 -26.20
N ARG A 221 10.52 -25.73 -25.03
CA ARG A 221 10.82 -27.16 -24.85
C ARG A 221 9.55 -27.99 -24.74
#